data_AF-A0A8T2IP24-F1
#
_entry.id   AF-A0A8T2IP24-F1
#
_cell.length_a   1.000
_cell.length_b   1.000
_cell.length_c   1.000
_cell.angle_alpha   90.00
_cell.angle_beta   90.00
_cell.angle_gamma   90.00
#
_symmetry.space_group_name_H-M   'P 1'
#
loop_
_entity.id
_entity.type
_entity.pdbx_description
1 polymer ?
#
loop_
_entity_poly.entity_id
_entity_poly.type
_entity_poly.pdbx_seq_one_letter_code
_entity_poly.pdbx_strand_id
1 'polypeptide(L)'
;MRSAGWCVGFGVVLFAAIRYMCRAETSISEENSNQEILSTQCWMAEEFVISKECYGCNEFESKRILECKDTGFIEQVNCAISKKADYKSCRSVEMEKQVFWEFVGCMMGAAVIFSLLVIHRQRTLDLRALEKVRKQIESI
;
A
#
# COMPACT_ATOMS: atom_id res chain seq x y z
N MET A 1 -17.69 11.22 33.82
CA MET A 1 -16.31 10.98 33.35
C MET A 1 -16.04 9.58 32.79
N ARG A 2 -16.92 8.58 32.94
CA ARG A 2 -16.67 7.18 32.54
C ARG A 2 -16.63 6.90 31.02
N SER A 3 -17.17 7.80 30.20
CA SER A 3 -17.28 7.62 28.74
C SER A 3 -16.04 8.06 27.96
N ALA A 4 -15.09 8.79 28.58
CA ALA A 4 -13.85 9.22 27.94
C ALA A 4 -12.80 8.10 27.81
N GLY A 5 -12.76 7.17 28.77
CA GLY A 5 -11.80 6.04 28.76
C GLY A 5 -12.07 5.02 27.65
N TRP A 6 -13.34 4.87 27.24
CA TRP A 6 -13.70 3.95 26.16
C TRP A 6 -13.32 4.52 24.79
N CYS A 7 -13.45 5.83 24.57
CA CYS A 7 -13.07 6.45 23.29
C CYS A 7 -11.55 6.44 23.03
N VAL A 8 -10.73 6.63 24.07
CA VAL A 8 -9.25 6.55 23.93
C VAL A 8 -8.81 5.12 23.67
N GLY A 9 -9.42 4.13 24.36
CA GLY A 9 -9.17 2.72 24.11
C GLY A 9 -9.52 2.28 22.69
N PHE A 10 -10.69 2.68 22.18
CA PHE A 10 -11.10 2.36 20.80
C PHE A 10 -10.24 3.04 19.74
N GLY A 11 -9.79 4.28 19.97
CA GLY A 11 -8.89 4.98 19.04
C GLY A 11 -7.53 4.31 18.92
N VAL A 12 -6.96 3.86 20.04
CA VAL A 12 -5.67 3.13 20.07
C VAL A 12 -5.80 1.74 19.42
N VAL A 13 -6.91 1.03 19.67
CA VAL A 13 -7.18 -0.28 19.07
C VAL A 13 -7.40 -0.18 17.56
N LEU A 14 -8.13 0.84 17.10
CA LEU A 14 -8.32 1.08 15.66
C LEU A 14 -6.99 1.42 14.97
N PHE A 15 -6.16 2.24 15.61
CA PHE A 15 -4.85 2.60 15.09
C PHE A 15 -3.90 1.40 15.04
N ALA A 16 -3.92 0.54 16.06
CA ALA A 16 -3.16 -0.70 16.09
C ALA A 16 -3.65 -1.70 15.02
N ALA A 17 -4.97 -1.82 14.82
CA ALA A 17 -5.55 -2.66 13.77
C ALA A 17 -5.18 -2.17 12.36
N ILE A 18 -5.21 -0.85 12.12
CA ILE A 18 -4.76 -0.26 10.86
C ILE A 18 -3.27 -0.52 10.62
N ARG A 19 -2.44 -0.38 11.66
CA ARG A 19 -1.01 -0.73 11.60
C ARG A 19 -0.77 -2.22 11.32
N TYR A 20 -1.63 -3.10 11.83
CA TYR A 20 -1.53 -4.55 11.64
C TYR A 20 -1.92 -4.97 10.22
N MET A 21 -2.96 -4.34 9.66
CA MET A 21 -3.44 -4.61 8.30
C MET A 21 -2.55 -3.98 7.22
N CYS A 22 -1.83 -2.90 7.54
CA CYS A 22 -1.01 -2.14 6.58
C CYS A 22 0.50 -2.45 6.72
N ARG A 23 0.87 -3.72 6.89
CA ARG A 23 2.27 -4.15 6.73
C ARG A 23 2.54 -4.48 5.26
N ALA A 24 2.62 -3.43 4.43
CA ALA A 24 3.30 -3.56 3.15
C ALA A 24 4.81 -3.63 3.43
N GLU A 25 5.47 -4.67 2.94
CA GLU A 25 6.89 -4.92 3.16
C GLU A 25 7.75 -3.80 2.57
N THR A 26 8.55 -3.14 3.42
CA THR A 26 9.69 -2.34 2.97
C THR A 26 10.96 -3.12 3.26
N SER A 27 11.47 -3.83 2.26
CA SER A 27 12.83 -4.37 2.26
C SER A 27 13.71 -3.44 1.40
N ILE A 28 14.41 -2.52 2.04
CA ILE A 28 15.55 -1.83 1.43
C ILE A 28 16.75 -2.77 1.61
N SER A 29 17.27 -3.30 0.51
CA SER A 29 18.52 -4.08 0.48
C SER A 29 19.52 -3.30 -0.37
N GLU A 30 20.64 -2.88 0.23
CA GLU A 30 21.76 -2.27 -0.46
C GLU A 30 22.43 -3.31 -1.39
N GLU A 31 22.57 -2.96 -2.67
CA GLU A 31 23.17 -3.84 -3.68
C GLU A 31 24.65 -3.53 -3.86
N ASN A 32 25.49 -4.52 -3.57
CA ASN A 32 26.88 -4.57 -4.00
C ASN A 32 26.94 -5.08 -5.45
N SER A 33 27.41 -4.21 -6.32
CA SER A 33 27.64 -4.38 -7.76
C SER A 33 28.38 -5.67 -8.11
N ASN A 34 27.80 -6.49 -8.99
CA ASN A 34 28.55 -7.44 -9.83
C ASN A 34 27.76 -7.68 -11.13
N GLN A 35 27.94 -6.77 -12.10
CA GLN A 35 27.52 -6.99 -13.48
C GLN A 35 28.66 -7.67 -14.25
N GLU A 36 28.53 -8.97 -14.41
CA GLU A 36 29.26 -9.75 -15.42
C GLU A 36 28.23 -10.61 -16.18
N ILE A 37 27.18 -9.98 -16.72
CA ILE A 37 26.18 -10.62 -17.59
C ILE A 37 25.78 -9.62 -18.68
N LEU A 38 26.67 -9.37 -19.63
CA LEU A 38 26.32 -8.61 -20.83
C LEU A 38 26.98 -9.24 -22.06
N SER A 39 26.72 -10.53 -22.27
CA SER A 39 26.72 -11.06 -23.63
C SER A 39 25.31 -10.92 -24.20
N THR A 40 24.92 -9.67 -24.47
CA THR A 40 23.83 -9.24 -25.38
C THR A 40 22.47 -9.90 -25.14
N GLN A 41 21.64 -9.30 -24.27
CA GLN A 41 20.19 -9.51 -24.23
C GLN A 41 19.60 -9.31 -25.64
N CYS A 42 18.83 -10.28 -26.15
CA CYS A 42 18.40 -10.27 -27.56
C CYS A 42 17.45 -9.12 -27.89
N TRP A 43 16.66 -8.67 -26.91
CA TRP A 43 15.70 -7.58 -27.07
C TRP A 43 16.33 -6.19 -27.25
N MET A 44 17.64 -6.05 -27.01
CA MET A 44 18.38 -4.83 -27.32
C MET A 44 18.82 -4.77 -28.78
N ALA A 45 18.95 -5.92 -29.45
CA ALA A 45 19.51 -6.03 -30.80
C ALA A 45 18.44 -6.35 -31.87
N GLU A 46 17.32 -6.95 -31.46
CA GLU A 46 16.29 -7.46 -32.36
C GLU A 46 14.91 -6.92 -31.99
N GLU A 47 14.00 -6.90 -32.96
CA GLU A 47 12.58 -6.70 -32.69
C GLU A 47 12.05 -7.86 -31.83
N PHE A 48 11.29 -7.52 -30.78
CA PHE A 48 10.78 -8.48 -29.82
C PHE A 48 9.27 -8.34 -29.65
N VAL A 49 8.64 -9.44 -29.29
CA VAL A 49 7.22 -9.49 -28.91
C VAL A 49 7.11 -9.82 -27.44
N ILE A 50 6.24 -9.11 -26.72
CA ILE A 50 5.96 -9.37 -25.31
C ILE A 50 5.16 -10.67 -25.22
N SER A 51 5.77 -11.70 -24.63
CA SER A 51 5.14 -13.01 -24.44
C SER A 51 4.32 -13.07 -23.16
N LYS A 52 4.81 -12.44 -22.09
CA LYS A 52 4.10 -12.30 -20.83
C LYS A 52 4.13 -10.86 -20.38
N GLU A 53 2.97 -10.37 -19.97
CA GLU A 53 2.82 -9.06 -19.36
C GLU A 53 3.61 -8.94 -18.06
N CYS A 54 3.90 -7.70 -17.66
CA CYS A 54 4.71 -7.38 -16.50
C CYS A 54 4.13 -7.97 -15.20
N TYR A 55 4.91 -8.78 -14.49
CA TYR A 55 4.51 -9.45 -13.25
C TYR A 55 5.58 -9.31 -12.16
N GLY A 56 5.15 -9.43 -10.90
CA GLY A 56 6.04 -9.38 -9.74
C GLY A 56 6.83 -10.68 -9.61
N CYS A 57 8.13 -10.58 -9.36
CA CYS A 57 8.97 -11.77 -9.25
C CYS A 57 8.66 -12.59 -7.99
N ASN A 58 8.81 -13.90 -8.11
CA ASN A 58 8.84 -14.79 -6.95
C ASN A 58 10.26 -14.87 -6.31
N GLU A 59 10.39 -15.42 -5.10
CA GLU A 59 11.67 -15.53 -4.37
C GLU A 59 12.74 -16.32 -5.15
N PHE A 60 12.32 -17.28 -5.97
CA PHE A 60 13.23 -18.03 -6.84
C PHE A 60 13.69 -17.24 -8.05
N GLU A 61 12.83 -16.39 -8.60
CA GLU A 61 13.13 -15.56 -9.76
C GLU A 61 14.03 -14.39 -9.36
N SER A 62 13.81 -13.78 -8.19
CA SER A 62 14.66 -12.69 -7.69
C SER A 62 16.12 -13.11 -7.45
N LYS A 63 16.36 -14.39 -7.13
CA LYS A 63 17.71 -14.94 -6.97
C LYS A 63 18.36 -15.34 -8.30
N ARG A 64 17.56 -15.69 -9.32
CA ARG A 64 18.05 -16.25 -10.59
C ARG A 64 18.14 -15.20 -11.70
N ILE A 65 17.19 -14.28 -11.74
CA ILE A 65 17.00 -13.27 -12.79
C ILE A 65 17.53 -11.96 -12.25
N LEU A 66 18.57 -11.42 -12.89
CA LEU A 66 19.24 -10.21 -12.41
C LEU A 66 18.33 -8.98 -12.56
N GLU A 67 17.54 -8.95 -13.63
CA GLU A 67 16.58 -7.90 -14.00
C GLU A 67 15.47 -7.72 -12.96
N CYS A 68 15.27 -8.73 -12.12
CA CYS A 68 14.33 -8.66 -11.02
C CYS A 68 14.83 -7.79 -9.85
N LYS A 69 16.16 -7.67 -9.65
CA LYS A 69 16.71 -6.96 -8.49
C LYS A 69 16.41 -5.47 -8.50
N ASP A 70 16.39 -4.86 -9.70
CA ASP A 70 16.24 -3.41 -9.83
C ASP A 70 14.85 -2.91 -9.44
N THR A 71 13.79 -3.59 -9.92
CA THR A 71 12.40 -3.12 -9.75
C THR A 71 11.49 -4.10 -9.03
N GLY A 72 11.88 -5.38 -8.91
CA GLY A 72 11.01 -6.46 -8.42
C GLY A 72 9.96 -6.93 -9.43
N PHE A 73 9.94 -6.37 -10.65
CA PHE A 73 8.98 -6.71 -11.70
C PHE A 73 9.69 -7.01 -13.02
N ILE A 74 9.26 -8.09 -13.67
CA ILE A 74 9.82 -8.54 -14.94
C ILE A 74 8.72 -8.84 -15.95
N GLU A 75 9.07 -8.69 -17.22
CA GLU A 75 8.25 -9.13 -18.34
C GLU A 75 9.07 -10.06 -19.24
N GLN A 76 8.38 -11.03 -19.85
CA GLN A 76 9.02 -12.00 -20.73
C GLN A 76 8.85 -11.56 -22.17
N VAL A 77 9.96 -11.41 -22.88
CA VAL A 77 9.99 -11.05 -24.29
C VAL A 77 10.53 -12.20 -25.11
N ASN A 78 10.00 -12.40 -26.30
CA ASN A 78 10.51 -13.36 -27.26
C ASN A 78 11.04 -12.62 -28.48
N CYS A 79 12.31 -12.83 -28.79
CA CYS A 79 12.99 -12.13 -29.87
C CYS A 79 12.63 -12.76 -31.23
N ALA A 80 12.34 -11.92 -32.23
CA ALA A 80 11.78 -12.39 -33.49
C ALA A 80 12.77 -13.21 -34.33
N ILE A 81 14.06 -12.85 -34.30
CA ILE A 81 15.10 -13.45 -35.15
C ILE A 81 15.69 -14.69 -34.46
N SER A 82 16.14 -14.53 -33.21
CA SER A 82 16.72 -15.62 -32.42
C SER A 82 15.68 -16.61 -31.85
N LYS A 83 14.39 -16.25 -31.81
CA LYS A 83 13.30 -17.02 -31.18
C LYS A 83 13.61 -17.44 -29.74
N LYS A 84 14.40 -16.60 -29.06
CA LYS A 84 14.82 -16.81 -27.67
C LYS A 84 13.93 -15.97 -26.76
N ALA A 85 13.49 -16.60 -25.67
CA ALA A 85 12.83 -15.92 -24.58
C ALA A 85 13.88 -15.31 -23.64
N ASP A 86 13.88 -13.99 -23.53
CA ASP A 86 14.69 -13.23 -22.58
C ASP A 86 13.77 -12.46 -21.62
N TYR A 87 14.32 -12.08 -20.47
CA TYR A 87 13.62 -11.29 -19.47
C TYR A 87 14.10 -9.85 -19.52
N LYS A 88 13.18 -8.91 -19.29
CA LYS A 88 13.51 -7.52 -19.07
C LYS A 88 12.80 -6.99 -17.84
N SER A 89 13.46 -6.08 -17.14
CA SER A 89 12.86 -5.34 -16.02
C SER A 89 11.77 -4.42 -16.58
N CYS A 90 10.60 -4.44 -15.96
CA CYS A 90 9.48 -3.59 -16.34
C CYS A 90 9.04 -2.74 -15.15
N ARG A 91 8.49 -1.56 -15.44
CA ARG A 91 7.84 -0.74 -14.43
C ARG A 91 6.32 -0.91 -14.57
N SER A 92 5.72 -1.69 -13.68
CA SER A 92 4.27 -1.93 -13.72
C SER A 92 3.50 -0.74 -13.15
N VAL A 93 2.93 0.10 -14.02
CA VAL A 93 2.02 1.20 -13.62
C VAL A 93 0.73 0.67 -13.01
N GLU A 94 0.25 -0.49 -13.48
CA GLU A 94 -1.02 -1.07 -13.03
C GLU A 94 -0.92 -1.65 -11.61
N MET A 95 0.24 -2.21 -11.24
CA MET A 95 0.48 -2.70 -9.88
C MET A 95 0.70 -1.55 -8.89
N GLU A 96 1.38 -0.46 -9.31
CA GLU A 96 1.47 0.77 -8.51
C GLU A 96 0.07 1.34 -8.20
N LYS A 97 -0.87 1.23 -9.14
CA LYS A 97 -2.25 1.73 -9.00
C LYS A 97 -3.11 0.95 -8.02
N GLN A 98 -2.95 -0.39 -7.94
CA GLN A 98 -3.72 -1.21 -6.99
C GLN A 98 -3.33 -0.89 -5.55
N VAL A 99 -2.03 -0.88 -5.26
CA VAL A 99 -1.50 -0.52 -3.93
C VAL A 99 -1.90 0.91 -3.56
N PHE A 100 -1.88 1.82 -4.53
CA PHE A 100 -2.35 3.19 -4.33
C PHE A 100 -3.84 3.22 -3.95
N TRP A 101 -4.71 2.47 -4.63
CA TRP A 101 -6.14 2.50 -4.35
C TRP A 101 -6.49 1.86 -3.00
N GLU A 102 -5.77 0.81 -2.60
CA GLU A 102 -5.88 0.25 -1.26
C GLU A 102 -5.51 1.28 -0.18
N PHE A 103 -4.37 1.95 -0.33
CA PHE A 103 -3.94 2.99 0.61
C PHE A 103 -4.94 4.15 0.68
N VAL A 104 -5.37 4.68 -0.46
CA VAL A 104 -6.34 5.78 -0.54
C VAL A 104 -7.66 5.37 0.11
N GLY A 105 -8.14 4.16 -0.18
CA GLY A 105 -9.35 3.59 0.43
C GLY A 105 -9.24 3.49 1.95
N CYS A 106 -8.12 2.96 2.46
CA CYS A 106 -7.87 2.85 3.90
C CYS A 106 -7.85 4.22 4.59
N MET A 107 -7.16 5.20 4.02
CA MET A 107 -7.06 6.54 4.59
C MET A 107 -8.40 7.28 4.56
N MET A 108 -9.18 7.13 3.49
CA MET A 108 -10.54 7.66 3.41
C MET A 108 -11.46 7.03 4.46
N GLY A 109 -11.42 5.71 4.62
CA GLY A 109 -12.18 5.01 5.66
C GLY A 109 -11.82 5.48 7.06
N ALA A 110 -10.51 5.60 7.36
CA ALA A 110 -10.04 6.10 8.64
C ALA A 110 -10.54 7.54 8.91
N ALA A 111 -10.47 8.43 7.93
CA ALA A 111 -10.94 9.81 8.06
C ALA A 111 -12.44 9.90 8.40
N VAL A 112 -13.28 9.07 7.76
CA VAL A 112 -14.71 8.99 8.07
C VAL A 112 -14.94 8.51 9.50
N ILE A 113 -14.24 7.45 9.92
CA ILE A 113 -14.38 6.90 11.28
C ILE A 113 -13.99 7.96 12.32
N PHE A 114 -12.86 8.65 12.15
CA PHE A 114 -12.45 9.71 13.05
C PHE A 114 -13.45 10.86 13.08
N SER A 115 -14.00 11.25 11.93
CA SER A 115 -15.02 12.31 11.85
C SER A 115 -16.28 11.94 12.63
N LEU A 116 -16.78 10.70 12.48
CA LEU A 116 -17.94 10.20 13.22
C LEU A 116 -17.68 10.15 14.74
N LEU A 117 -16.50 9.71 15.16
CA LEU A 117 -16.11 9.69 16.56
C LEU A 117 -16.10 11.09 17.17
N VAL A 118 -15.57 12.08 16.44
CA VAL A 118 -15.56 13.49 16.88
C VAL A 118 -16.98 14.03 17.00
N ILE A 119 -17.85 13.80 16.01
CA ILE A 119 -19.25 14.26 16.04
C ILE A 119 -20.01 13.63 17.22
N HIS A 120 -19.82 12.33 17.47
CA HIS A 120 -20.47 11.64 18.58
C HIS A 120 -20.04 12.24 19.94
N ARG A 121 -18.76 12.56 20.09
CA ARG A 121 -18.23 13.25 21.26
C ARG A 121 -18.84 14.64 21.41
N GLN A 122 -18.88 15.41 20.33
CA GLN A 122 -19.43 16.77 20.30
C GLN A 122 -20.90 16.76 20.77
N ARG A 123 -21.73 15.88 20.19
CA ARG A 123 -23.15 15.71 20.57
C ARG A 123 -23.34 15.33 22.03
N THR A 124 -22.47 14.48 22.57
CA THR A 124 -22.51 14.10 23.99
C THR A 124 -22.23 15.30 24.90
N LEU A 125 -21.36 16.22 24.48
CA LEU A 125 -21.08 17.45 25.23
C LEU A 125 -22.24 18.45 25.10
N ASP A 126 -22.84 18.59 23.92
CA ASP A 126 -23.97 19.49 23.69
C ASP A 126 -25.21 19.09 24.47
N LEU A 127 -25.53 17.78 24.52
CA LEU A 127 -26.65 17.28 25.34
C LEU A 127 -26.44 17.56 26.84
N ARG A 128 -25.22 17.38 27.35
CA ARG A 128 -24.89 17.71 28.74
C ARG A 128 -24.91 19.21 29.04
N ALA A 129 -24.60 20.04 28.05
CA ALA A 129 -24.68 21.50 28.20
C ALA A 129 -26.15 21.96 28.26
N LEU A 130 -27.02 21.41 27.40
CA LEU A 130 -28.46 21.71 27.41
C LEU A 130 -29.16 21.24 28.68
N GLU A 131 -28.79 20.07 29.22
CA GLU A 131 -29.31 19.59 30.51
C GLU A 131 -28.96 20.54 31.66
N LYS A 132 -27.76 21.15 31.64
CA LYS A 132 -27.37 22.14 32.65
C LYS A 132 -28.20 23.42 32.55
N VAL A 133 -28.49 23.89 31.32
CA VAL A 133 -29.34 25.07 31.10
C VAL A 133 -30.79 24.79 31.53
N ARG A 134 -31.35 23.61 31.19
CA ARG A 134 -32.71 23.25 31.61
C ARG A 134 -32.89 23.19 33.12
N LYS A 135 -31.92 22.64 33.85
CA LYS A 135 -31.97 22.60 35.32
C LYS A 135 -31.96 23.98 35.97
N GLN A 136 -31.41 25.00 35.30
CA GLN A 136 -31.48 26.38 35.81
C GLN A 136 -32.86 27.03 35.61
N ILE A 137 -33.63 26.58 34.61
CA ILE A 137 -34.97 27.12 34.33
C ILE A 137 -36.01 26.50 35.28
N GLU A 138 -35.80 25.24 35.68
CA GLU A 138 -36.73 24.49 36.55
C GLU A 138 -36.55 24.83 38.05
N SER A 139 -35.45 25.47 38.42
CA SER A 139 -35.17 25.92 39.80
C SER A 139 -35.51 27.40 40.06
N ILE A 140 -36.18 28.06 39.13
CA ILE A 140 -36.66 29.45 39.25
C ILE A 140 -38.13 29.44 39.66
#